data_AF-A0A1Q3E444-F1
#
_entry.id   AF-A0A1Q3E444-F1
#
_cell.length_a   1.000
_cell.length_b   1.000
_cell.length_c   1.000
_cell.angle_alpha   90.00
_cell.angle_beta   90.00
_cell.angle_gamma   90.00
#
_symmetry.space_group_name_H-M   'P 1'
#
loop_
_entity.id
_entity.type
_entity.pdbx_description
1 polymer ?
#
loop_
_entity_poly.entity_id
_entity_poly.type
_entity_poly.pdbx_seq_one_letter_code
_entity_poly.pdbx_strand_id
1 'polypeptide(L)'
;MPKAKLLKNGSNEPLPASGFEDLPPIIRRILVHNFIMNCCWVGFFLHRDRFINTVLHFKGEAPTFALLNTTYVWGNHLSSSQNSLEQEATLVSLHSGRSSSRKLFLPRSSDVGNFGYLAQPLDTLAPPRDPIEEGELINAFWTVLTLDSFWNTVHGTPSSIPYTSPSVRIDTPWPLIMEEYAENPLDHNFRNSHTIDNFLGGMPDNADSPRAAFSKAAILFERATFTGRQLKNDPNSPKSQKDFSVLDTLIPRFIGSLLPIDRVNVPPLNYQLIINTLASAADIQLHLPFASDKISSRVRILNAAKAILDLIDTWGHLPEMEFLDPMIAIIWTLTAQVFIDESVRLQYEDPFANLPFTRPQVLAFSKRVMNVMDSHPFPLMILQVAQVRRALEKATAGSGL
;
A
#
# COMPACT_ATOMS: atom_id res chain seq x y z
N MET A 1 -50.85 9.68 -44.68
CA MET A 1 -51.41 10.04 -43.36
C MET A 1 -52.62 9.15 -43.13
N PRO A 2 -52.70 8.36 -42.04
CA PRO A 2 -52.86 8.89 -40.68
C PRO A 2 -52.05 8.17 -39.57
N LYS A 3 -52.16 8.75 -38.37
CA LYS A 3 -51.41 8.55 -37.12
C LYS A 3 -51.47 7.12 -36.54
N ALA A 4 -50.30 6.55 -36.24
CA ALA A 4 -50.17 5.40 -35.36
C ALA A 4 -50.27 5.84 -33.89
N LYS A 5 -51.23 5.25 -33.16
CA LYS A 5 -51.42 5.38 -31.72
C LYS A 5 -50.28 4.69 -30.97
N LEU A 6 -49.71 5.41 -30.00
CA LEU A 6 -48.90 4.87 -28.91
C LEU A 6 -49.65 3.75 -28.18
N LEU A 7 -49.08 2.55 -28.16
CA LEU A 7 -49.34 1.56 -27.11
C LEU A 7 -48.12 1.53 -26.18
N LYS A 8 -48.30 2.17 -25.03
CA LYS A 8 -47.48 1.95 -23.84
C LYS A 8 -47.73 0.51 -23.37
N ASN A 9 -46.72 -0.34 -23.46
CA ASN A 9 -46.57 -1.49 -22.56
C ASN A 9 -45.16 -1.41 -21.98
N GLY A 10 -45.02 -0.60 -20.93
CA GLY A 10 -43.90 -0.70 -20.00
C GLY A 10 -44.20 -1.83 -19.03
N SER A 11 -43.79 -3.05 -19.38
CA SER A 11 -43.57 -4.09 -18.38
C SER A 11 -42.37 -3.67 -17.56
N ASN A 12 -42.64 -3.15 -16.35
CA ASN A 12 -41.65 -3.03 -15.28
C ASN A 12 -41.26 -4.44 -14.80
N GLU A 13 -40.52 -5.17 -15.62
CA GLU A 13 -39.72 -6.28 -15.12
C GLU A 13 -38.39 -5.70 -14.63
N PRO A 14 -37.97 -6.00 -13.38
CA PRO A 14 -36.60 -5.72 -12.98
C PRO A 14 -35.68 -6.53 -13.89
N LEU A 15 -34.83 -5.85 -14.66
CA LEU A 15 -33.72 -6.49 -15.37
C LEU A 15 -32.96 -7.39 -14.38
N PRO A 16 -32.72 -8.68 -14.69
CA PRO A 16 -32.07 -9.60 -13.75
C PRO A 16 -30.67 -9.09 -13.39
N ALA A 17 -30.42 -9.00 -12.08
CA ALA A 17 -29.19 -8.52 -11.49
C ALA A 17 -28.13 -9.64 -11.38
N SER A 18 -27.74 -10.29 -12.46
CA SER A 18 -26.66 -11.30 -12.38
C SER A 18 -26.09 -11.62 -13.76
N GLY A 19 -24.85 -11.21 -14.03
CA GLY A 19 -24.09 -11.69 -15.19
C GLY A 19 -23.16 -12.89 -14.89
N PHE A 20 -23.22 -13.43 -13.66
CA PHE A 20 -22.31 -14.48 -13.19
C PHE A 20 -22.99 -15.58 -12.35
N GLU A 21 -24.31 -15.71 -12.45
CA GLU A 21 -24.93 -17.01 -12.14
C GLU A 21 -24.40 -18.13 -13.08
N ASP A 22 -23.72 -17.77 -14.17
CA ASP A 22 -23.27 -18.66 -15.25
C ASP A 22 -21.87 -19.29 -15.07
N LEU A 23 -21.06 -18.90 -14.07
CA LEU A 23 -19.79 -19.61 -13.81
C LEU A 23 -20.09 -20.98 -13.18
N PRO A 24 -19.62 -22.11 -13.76
CA PRO A 24 -19.80 -23.43 -13.18
C PRO A 24 -19.38 -23.44 -11.70
N PRO A 25 -20.19 -24.03 -10.79
CA PRO A 25 -19.94 -24.00 -9.35
C PRO A 25 -18.52 -24.45 -8.96
N ILE A 26 -17.95 -25.37 -9.73
CA ILE A 26 -16.59 -25.87 -9.52
C ILE A 26 -15.52 -24.80 -9.78
N ILE A 27 -15.66 -24.02 -10.86
CA ILE A 27 -14.73 -22.93 -11.21
C ILE A 27 -14.84 -21.84 -10.16
N ARG A 28 -16.06 -21.47 -9.77
CA ARG A 28 -16.30 -20.51 -8.69
C ARG A 28 -15.58 -20.93 -7.40
N ARG A 29 -15.71 -22.19 -7.01
CA ARG A 29 -15.07 -22.73 -5.80
C ARG A 29 -13.55 -22.66 -5.89
N ILE A 30 -12.96 -23.01 -7.04
CA ILE A 30 -11.52 -22.95 -7.27
C ILE A 30 -11.02 -21.50 -7.17
N LEU A 31 -11.66 -20.56 -7.87
CA LEU A 31 -11.25 -19.16 -7.87
C LEU A 31 -11.35 -18.53 -6.48
N VAL A 32 -12.45 -18.76 -5.76
CA VAL A 32 -12.62 -18.27 -4.40
C VAL A 32 -11.58 -18.89 -3.46
N HIS A 33 -11.31 -20.19 -3.59
CA HIS A 33 -10.29 -20.85 -2.80
C HIS A 33 -8.90 -20.25 -3.04
N ASN A 34 -8.48 -20.12 -4.29
CA ASN A 34 -7.18 -19.53 -4.65
C ASN A 34 -7.05 -18.09 -4.14
N PHE A 35 -8.13 -17.32 -4.25
CA PHE A 35 -8.19 -15.97 -3.70
C PHE A 35 -8.02 -15.98 -2.19
N ILE A 36 -8.82 -16.75 -1.45
CA ILE A 36 -8.82 -16.73 0.03
C ILE A 36 -7.48 -17.16 0.62
N MET A 37 -6.78 -18.09 -0.03
CA MET A 37 -5.44 -18.49 0.42
C MET A 37 -4.41 -17.34 0.38
N ASN A 38 -4.69 -16.30 -0.40
CA ASN A 38 -3.77 -15.22 -0.74
C ASN A 38 -4.40 -13.82 -0.57
N CYS A 39 -5.61 -13.72 -0.02
CA CYS A 39 -6.38 -12.49 -0.06
C CYS A 39 -5.80 -11.40 0.85
N CYS A 40 -5.10 -11.80 1.91
CA CYS A 40 -4.37 -10.88 2.79
C CYS A 40 -3.33 -10.04 2.05
N TRP A 41 -2.81 -10.52 0.91
CA TRP A 41 -1.84 -9.82 0.06
C TRP A 41 -2.40 -8.65 -0.72
N VAL A 42 -3.70 -8.68 -1.00
CA VAL A 42 -4.35 -7.69 -1.88
C VAL A 42 -5.21 -6.71 -1.11
N GLY A 43 -4.93 -6.57 0.20
CA GLY A 43 -5.68 -5.70 1.09
C GLY A 43 -7.08 -6.20 1.40
N PHE A 44 -7.37 -7.51 1.27
CA PHE A 44 -8.66 -8.03 1.68
C PHE A 44 -8.85 -7.87 3.19
N PHE A 45 -9.99 -7.28 3.56
CA PHE A 45 -10.28 -6.86 4.93
C PHE A 45 -11.53 -7.51 5.52
N LEU A 46 -12.27 -8.30 4.74
CA LEU A 46 -13.47 -8.99 5.23
C LEU A 46 -13.12 -10.30 5.94
N HIS A 47 -14.01 -10.75 6.81
CA HIS A 47 -13.88 -12.05 7.48
C HIS A 47 -13.98 -13.19 6.46
N ARG A 48 -12.94 -14.03 6.39
CA ARG A 48 -12.80 -15.09 5.36
C ARG A 48 -13.99 -16.04 5.34
N ASP A 49 -14.36 -16.61 6.49
CA ASP A 49 -15.44 -17.60 6.54
C ASP A 49 -16.82 -17.02 6.24
N ARG A 50 -17.11 -15.80 6.72
CA ARG A 50 -18.35 -15.09 6.38
C ARG A 50 -18.42 -14.89 4.88
N PHE A 51 -17.36 -14.35 4.29
CA PHE A 51 -17.29 -14.13 2.85
C PHE A 51 -17.43 -15.43 2.04
N ILE A 52 -16.74 -16.52 2.43
CA ILE A 52 -16.90 -17.84 1.80
C ILE A 52 -18.35 -18.32 1.88
N ASN A 53 -18.97 -18.20 3.05
CA ASN A 53 -20.36 -18.61 3.26
C ASN A 53 -21.34 -17.78 2.43
N THR A 54 -21.08 -16.49 2.25
CA THR A 54 -21.89 -15.64 1.38
C THR A 54 -21.70 -16.01 -0.10
N VAL A 55 -20.47 -16.24 -0.56
CA VAL A 55 -20.17 -16.47 -1.98
C VAL A 55 -20.50 -17.88 -2.45
N LEU A 56 -20.17 -18.90 -1.65
CA LEU A 56 -20.29 -20.30 -2.03
C LEU A 56 -21.56 -20.97 -1.50
N HIS A 57 -22.08 -20.49 -0.37
CA HIS A 57 -23.26 -21.07 0.28
C HIS A 57 -24.48 -20.13 0.27
N PHE A 58 -24.37 -18.94 -0.33
CA PHE A 58 -25.43 -17.93 -0.43
C PHE A 58 -26.07 -17.59 0.93
N LYS A 59 -25.26 -17.59 2.00
CA LYS A 59 -25.71 -17.24 3.35
C LYS A 59 -25.43 -15.77 3.63
N GLY A 60 -26.47 -15.01 3.98
CA GLY A 60 -26.36 -13.59 4.32
C GLY A 60 -26.54 -12.66 3.12
N GLU A 61 -26.07 -11.42 3.26
CA GLU A 61 -26.21 -10.40 2.24
C GLU A 61 -25.20 -10.61 1.10
N ALA A 62 -25.67 -10.69 -0.14
CA ALA A 62 -24.82 -11.00 -1.29
C ALA A 62 -23.72 -9.96 -1.46
N PRO A 63 -22.46 -10.36 -1.77
CA PRO A 63 -21.39 -9.41 -2.01
C PRO A 63 -21.71 -8.59 -3.25
N THR A 64 -21.21 -7.35 -3.29
CA THR A 64 -21.39 -6.52 -4.48
C THR A 64 -20.77 -7.20 -5.71
N PHE A 65 -21.34 -6.93 -6.89
CA PHE A 65 -20.80 -7.42 -8.16
C PHE A 65 -19.32 -7.07 -8.34
N ALA A 66 -18.90 -5.87 -7.91
CA ALA A 66 -17.51 -5.44 -7.99
C ALA A 66 -16.60 -6.30 -7.10
N LEU A 67 -16.99 -6.54 -5.85
CA LEU A 67 -16.22 -7.38 -4.93
C LEU A 67 -16.10 -8.81 -5.44
N LEU A 68 -17.21 -9.38 -5.92
CA LEU A 68 -17.24 -10.74 -6.47
C LEU A 68 -16.33 -10.89 -7.70
N ASN A 69 -16.38 -9.94 -8.62
CA ASN A 69 -15.54 -9.96 -9.81
C ASN A 69 -14.06 -9.79 -9.48
N THR A 70 -13.74 -8.88 -8.57
CA THR A 70 -12.37 -8.68 -8.09
C THR A 70 -11.83 -9.97 -7.48
N THR A 71 -12.63 -10.65 -6.65
CA THR A 71 -12.27 -11.98 -6.10
C THR A 71 -11.99 -13.01 -7.19
N TYR A 72 -12.79 -13.07 -8.24
CA TYR A 72 -12.58 -14.04 -9.33
C TYR A 72 -11.35 -13.72 -10.17
N VAL A 73 -11.13 -12.45 -10.52
CA VAL A 73 -9.95 -12.00 -11.26
C VAL A 73 -8.68 -12.32 -10.48
N TRP A 74 -8.64 -11.98 -9.19
CA TRP A 74 -7.50 -12.32 -8.34
C TRP A 74 -7.35 -13.82 -8.14
N GLY A 75 -8.44 -14.57 -7.92
CA GLY A 75 -8.40 -16.02 -7.81
C GLY A 75 -7.86 -16.73 -9.05
N ASN A 76 -8.06 -16.13 -10.23
CA ASN A 76 -7.49 -16.59 -11.49
C ASN A 76 -6.01 -16.22 -11.59
N HIS A 77 -5.65 -14.98 -11.29
CA HIS A 77 -4.25 -14.51 -11.31
C HIS A 77 -3.35 -15.27 -10.32
N LEU A 78 -3.91 -15.66 -9.17
CA LEU A 78 -3.24 -16.44 -8.14
C LEU A 78 -3.25 -17.96 -8.44
N SER A 79 -3.89 -18.39 -9.53
CA SER A 79 -3.84 -19.77 -9.99
C SER A 79 -2.58 -19.98 -10.82
N SER A 80 -1.70 -20.89 -10.39
CA SER A 80 -0.46 -21.25 -11.11
C SER A 80 -0.69 -21.96 -12.46
N SER A 81 -1.90 -21.92 -13.04
CA SER A 81 -2.26 -22.63 -14.27
C SER A 81 -2.21 -21.72 -15.50
N GLN A 82 -1.38 -22.08 -16.48
CA GLN A 82 -1.15 -21.38 -17.76
C GLN A 82 -2.39 -21.26 -18.69
N ASN A 83 -3.58 -21.70 -18.26
CA ASN A 83 -4.82 -21.66 -19.06
C ASN A 83 -5.61 -20.34 -18.93
N SER A 84 -4.99 -19.29 -18.40
CA SER A 84 -5.68 -18.10 -17.86
C SER A 84 -5.98 -16.99 -18.87
N LEU A 85 -5.28 -16.88 -20.00
CA LEU A 85 -5.34 -15.67 -20.85
C LEU A 85 -6.70 -15.45 -21.55
N GLU A 86 -7.40 -16.50 -21.97
CA GLU A 86 -8.74 -16.39 -22.57
C GLU A 86 -9.83 -16.10 -21.51
N GLN A 87 -9.67 -16.64 -20.30
CA GLN A 87 -10.57 -16.40 -19.17
C GLN A 87 -10.37 -15.00 -18.58
N GLU A 88 -9.12 -14.53 -18.53
CA GLU A 88 -8.75 -13.18 -18.07
C GLU A 88 -9.32 -12.11 -19.00
N ALA A 89 -9.19 -12.27 -20.33
CA ALA A 89 -9.80 -11.35 -21.29
C ALA A 89 -11.33 -11.29 -21.18
N THR A 90 -11.97 -12.42 -20.91
CA THR A 90 -13.42 -12.51 -20.70
C THR A 90 -13.85 -11.83 -19.39
N LEU A 91 -13.10 -12.04 -18.30
CA LEU A 91 -13.38 -11.41 -16.99
C LEU A 91 -13.11 -9.89 -16.99
N VAL A 92 -12.04 -9.44 -17.65
CA VAL A 92 -11.67 -8.02 -17.78
C VAL A 92 -12.65 -7.29 -18.71
N SER A 93 -13.05 -7.90 -19.84
CA SER A 93 -14.04 -7.30 -20.75
C SER A 93 -15.43 -7.18 -20.11
N LEU A 94 -15.82 -8.11 -19.24
CA LEU A 94 -17.06 -8.02 -18.44
C LEU A 94 -16.99 -6.91 -17.38
N HIS A 95 -15.81 -6.67 -16.79
CA HIS A 95 -15.59 -5.54 -15.89
C HIS A 95 -15.75 -4.19 -16.63
N SER A 96 -15.12 -4.04 -17.79
CA SER A 96 -15.18 -2.81 -18.60
C SER A 96 -16.54 -2.57 -19.26
N GLY A 97 -17.25 -3.63 -19.68
CA GLY A 97 -18.54 -3.53 -20.37
C GLY A 97 -19.71 -3.06 -19.51
N ARG A 98 -19.62 -3.17 -18.18
CA ARG A 98 -20.70 -2.78 -17.24
C ARG A 98 -20.30 -1.76 -16.18
N SER A 99 -19.01 -1.49 -15.95
CA SER A 99 -18.57 -0.29 -15.21
C SER A 99 -18.99 1.02 -15.89
N SER A 100 -19.51 0.97 -17.13
CA SER A 100 -20.10 2.12 -17.82
C SER A 100 -21.40 2.68 -17.18
N SER A 101 -21.91 2.10 -16.08
CA SER A 101 -23.11 2.64 -15.40
C SER A 101 -22.90 3.20 -13.99
N ARG A 102 -21.68 3.24 -13.44
CA ARG A 102 -21.38 4.10 -12.28
C ARG A 102 -19.95 4.61 -12.41
N LYS A 103 -19.83 5.92 -12.68
CA LYS A 103 -18.57 6.65 -12.87
C LYS A 103 -17.60 6.38 -11.71
N LEU A 104 -16.60 5.53 -11.94
CA LEU A 104 -15.35 5.58 -11.19
C LEU A 104 -14.64 6.87 -11.64
N PHE A 105 -14.70 7.91 -10.82
CA PHE A 105 -13.96 9.13 -11.06
C PHE A 105 -12.47 8.87 -10.79
N LEU A 106 -11.68 8.81 -11.86
CA LEU A 106 -10.26 9.13 -11.82
C LEU A 106 -10.13 10.65 -11.93
N PRO A 107 -9.34 11.33 -11.09
CA PRO A 107 -8.82 12.63 -11.46
C PRO A 107 -7.31 12.56 -11.64
N ARG A 108 -6.87 12.66 -12.90
CA ARG A 108 -5.64 13.38 -13.22
C ARG A 108 -5.96 14.58 -14.09
N SER A 109 -5.55 15.72 -13.54
CA SER A 109 -5.18 16.99 -14.18
C SER A 109 -6.23 18.10 -14.36
N SER A 110 -5.84 19.23 -13.74
CA SER A 110 -5.92 20.63 -14.20
C SER A 110 -7.27 21.13 -14.71
N ASP A 111 -8.12 21.55 -13.78
CA ASP A 111 -8.63 22.93 -13.80
C ASP A 111 -9.29 23.26 -12.46
N VAL A 112 -8.86 24.38 -11.88
CA VAL A 112 -9.40 24.94 -10.64
C VAL A 112 -10.69 25.65 -11.00
N GLY A 113 -11.83 25.02 -10.73
CA GLY A 113 -13.13 25.70 -10.85
C GLY A 113 -14.31 24.78 -10.59
N ASN A 114 -15.00 25.02 -9.47
CA ASN A 114 -16.33 24.49 -9.14
C ASN A 114 -16.47 22.98 -8.85
N PHE A 115 -16.00 22.54 -7.67
CA PHE A 115 -16.52 21.32 -7.04
C PHE A 115 -17.74 21.64 -6.17
N GLY A 116 -18.90 21.77 -6.81
CA GLY A 116 -20.21 21.88 -6.14
C GLY A 116 -21.04 20.59 -6.15
N TYR A 117 -20.55 19.47 -6.69
CA TYR A 117 -21.42 18.30 -6.95
C TYR A 117 -20.78 16.90 -6.74
N LEU A 118 -19.68 16.75 -5.98
CA LEU A 118 -19.04 15.42 -5.77
C LEU A 118 -19.02 14.90 -4.31
N ALA A 119 -20.00 15.26 -3.50
CA ALA A 119 -20.35 14.47 -2.32
C ALA A 119 -21.81 14.75 -1.97
N GLN A 120 -22.74 13.90 -2.41
CA GLN A 120 -23.87 13.67 -1.53
C GLN A 120 -23.29 13.02 -0.27
N PRO A 121 -23.59 13.52 0.94
CA PRO A 121 -23.15 12.88 2.17
C PRO A 121 -23.61 11.43 2.08
N LEU A 122 -22.69 10.47 2.14
CA LEU A 122 -23.07 9.11 2.49
C LEU A 122 -23.80 9.25 3.83
N ASP A 123 -25.10 8.95 3.83
CA ASP A 123 -25.86 8.75 5.06
C ASP A 123 -24.99 7.96 6.02
N THR A 124 -24.95 8.39 7.28
CA THR A 124 -24.17 7.74 8.34
C THR A 124 -24.27 6.23 8.21
N LEU A 125 -23.13 5.55 8.03
CA LEU A 125 -23.08 4.09 7.96
C LEU A 125 -23.92 3.52 9.11
N ALA A 126 -24.72 2.50 8.81
CA ALA A 126 -25.47 1.80 9.85
C ALA A 126 -24.48 1.31 10.94
N PRO A 127 -24.88 1.33 12.22
CA PRO A 127 -24.02 0.80 13.27
C PRO A 127 -23.70 -0.67 12.99
N PRO A 128 -22.48 -1.14 13.32
CA PRO A 128 -22.10 -2.53 13.10
C PRO A 128 -23.06 -3.47 13.85
N ARG A 129 -23.45 -4.57 13.22
CA ARG A 129 -24.39 -5.56 13.76
C ARG A 129 -23.72 -6.45 14.81
N ASP A 130 -22.41 -6.67 14.67
CA ASP A 130 -21.60 -7.49 15.56
C ASP A 130 -20.13 -7.04 15.56
N PRO A 131 -19.31 -7.54 16.52
CA PRO A 131 -17.90 -7.14 16.62
C PRO A 131 -17.05 -7.51 15.41
N ILE A 132 -17.45 -8.52 14.62
CA ILE A 132 -16.72 -8.89 13.41
C ILE A 132 -16.94 -7.83 12.33
N GLU A 133 -18.19 -7.40 12.12
CA GLU A 133 -18.50 -6.32 11.18
C GLU A 133 -17.86 -4.99 11.60
N GLU A 134 -17.78 -4.71 12.90
CA GLU A 134 -17.00 -3.57 13.40
C GLU A 134 -15.52 -3.67 12.99
N GLY A 135 -14.91 -4.84 13.15
CA GLY A 135 -13.55 -5.12 12.69
C GLY A 135 -13.37 -4.98 11.18
N GLU A 136 -14.35 -5.42 10.38
CA GLU A 136 -14.35 -5.25 8.92
C GLU A 136 -14.37 -3.77 8.52
N LEU A 137 -15.18 -2.94 9.18
CA LEU A 137 -15.26 -1.50 8.94
C LEU A 137 -13.97 -0.77 9.33
N ILE A 138 -13.39 -1.11 10.48
CA ILE A 138 -12.09 -0.59 10.92
C ILE A 138 -11.03 -0.93 9.88
N ASN A 139 -10.94 -2.21 9.49
CA ASN A 139 -9.96 -2.68 8.52
C ASN A 139 -10.16 -2.07 7.13
N ALA A 140 -11.41 -1.84 6.69
CA ALA A 140 -11.71 -1.16 5.45
C ALA A 140 -11.15 0.28 5.44
N PHE A 141 -11.42 1.05 6.49
CA PHE A 141 -10.92 2.41 6.63
C PHE A 141 -9.39 2.46 6.55
N TRP A 142 -8.69 1.64 7.32
CA TRP A 142 -7.22 1.63 7.34
C TRP A 142 -6.59 1.13 6.05
N THR A 143 -7.24 0.20 5.34
CA THR A 143 -6.79 -0.26 4.02
C THR A 143 -6.82 0.90 3.02
N VAL A 144 -7.92 1.66 2.99
CA VAL A 144 -8.05 2.82 2.10
C VAL A 144 -7.03 3.89 2.46
N LEU A 145 -6.91 4.25 3.73
CA LEU A 145 -5.95 5.26 4.18
C LEU A 145 -4.51 4.87 3.84
N THR A 146 -4.12 3.62 4.10
CA THR A 146 -2.77 3.11 3.82
C THR A 146 -2.42 3.21 2.33
N LEU A 147 -3.36 2.78 1.46
CA LEU A 147 -3.18 2.87 0.02
C LEU A 147 -3.13 4.32 -0.46
N ASP A 148 -4.03 5.18 0.03
CA ASP A 148 -4.08 6.59 -0.34
C ASP A 148 -2.80 7.32 0.09
N SER A 149 -2.35 7.13 1.33
CA SER A 149 -1.10 7.67 1.87
C SER A 149 0.10 7.26 1.03
N PHE A 150 0.26 5.96 0.75
CA PHE A 150 1.42 5.49 0.00
C PHE A 150 1.40 5.97 -1.46
N TRP A 151 0.32 5.70 -2.21
CA TRP A 151 0.31 5.94 -3.65
C TRP A 151 0.26 7.43 -4.01
N ASN A 152 -0.42 8.27 -3.21
CA ASN A 152 -0.33 9.72 -3.41
C ASN A 152 1.08 10.23 -3.12
N THR A 153 1.75 9.71 -2.08
CA THR A 153 3.14 10.08 -1.77
C THR A 153 4.07 9.75 -2.92
N VAL A 154 3.92 8.58 -3.56
CA VAL A 154 4.67 8.18 -4.76
C VAL A 154 4.42 9.14 -5.92
N HIS A 155 3.21 9.70 -6.03
CA HIS A 155 2.88 10.75 -7.00
C HIS A 155 3.33 12.16 -6.59
N GLY A 156 3.95 12.30 -5.42
CA GLY A 156 4.47 13.57 -4.91
C GLY A 156 3.41 14.48 -4.29
N THR A 157 2.21 13.95 -4.00
CA THR A 157 1.12 14.68 -3.35
C THR A 157 0.79 14.06 -1.98
N PRO A 158 0.43 14.84 -0.95
CA PRO A 158 -0.04 14.28 0.32
C PRO A 158 -1.31 13.43 0.16
N SER A 159 -1.68 12.67 1.20
CA SER A 159 -2.94 11.94 1.24
C SER A 159 -4.13 12.87 0.97
N SER A 160 -5.10 12.34 0.23
CA SER A 160 -6.38 13.03 -0.03
C SER A 160 -7.27 13.04 1.21
N ILE A 161 -7.00 12.15 2.17
CA ILE A 161 -7.64 12.13 3.48
C ILE A 161 -6.85 13.08 4.39
N PRO A 162 -7.41 14.22 4.83
CA PRO A 162 -6.66 15.23 5.55
C PRO A 162 -6.52 14.88 7.04
N TYR A 163 -5.96 13.71 7.34
CA TYR A 163 -5.93 13.12 8.69
C TYR A 163 -5.03 13.85 9.70
N THR A 164 -4.22 14.80 9.24
CA THR A 164 -3.44 15.72 10.11
C THR A 164 -4.05 17.11 10.20
N SER A 165 -5.20 17.34 9.58
CA SER A 165 -5.91 18.61 9.67
C SER A 165 -6.67 18.68 11.01
N PRO A 166 -6.60 19.79 11.77
CA PRO A 166 -7.42 19.96 12.97
C PRO A 166 -8.93 19.84 12.71
N SER A 167 -9.37 19.99 11.45
CA SER A 167 -10.76 19.87 11.05
C SER A 167 -11.24 18.43 10.85
N VAL A 168 -10.33 17.45 10.80
CA VAL A 168 -10.66 16.05 10.58
C VAL A 168 -10.01 15.23 11.68
N ARG A 169 -10.86 14.60 12.48
CA ARG A 169 -10.43 13.80 13.61
C ARG A 169 -10.65 12.32 13.32
N ILE A 170 -9.56 11.56 13.33
CA ILE A 170 -9.60 10.12 13.08
C ILE A 170 -9.49 9.41 14.43
N ASP A 171 -10.64 8.90 14.86
CA ASP A 171 -10.82 8.22 16.15
C ASP A 171 -10.91 6.69 16.02
N THR A 172 -10.92 6.18 14.79
CA THR A 172 -10.96 4.74 14.52
C THR A 172 -9.74 4.06 15.16
N PRO A 173 -9.89 3.02 16.00
CA PRO A 173 -8.76 2.29 16.57
C PRO A 173 -7.85 1.69 15.51
N TRP A 174 -6.59 1.48 15.87
CA TRP A 174 -5.65 0.75 15.03
C TRP A 174 -6.24 -0.62 14.62
N PRO A 175 -6.02 -1.03 13.35
CA PRO A 175 -6.61 -2.24 12.81
C PRO A 175 -5.95 -3.49 13.38
N LEU A 176 -6.75 -4.53 13.58
CA LEU A 176 -6.31 -5.86 13.97
C LEU A 176 -6.43 -6.84 12.78
N ILE A 177 -5.75 -7.99 12.85
CA ILE A 177 -6.09 -9.09 11.93
C ILE A 177 -7.49 -9.63 12.27
N MET A 178 -8.19 -10.23 11.30
CA MET A 178 -9.59 -10.62 11.50
C MET A 178 -9.75 -11.68 12.59
N GLU A 179 -8.74 -12.54 12.75
CA GLU A 179 -8.66 -13.57 13.78
C GLU A 179 -8.61 -12.96 15.19
N GLU A 180 -7.89 -11.84 15.37
CA GLU A 180 -7.82 -11.11 16.65
C GLU A 180 -9.17 -10.51 17.04
N TYR A 181 -9.96 -10.00 16.08
CA TYR A 181 -11.32 -9.52 16.35
C TYR A 181 -12.28 -10.65 16.74
N ALA A 182 -12.06 -11.85 16.22
CA ALA A 182 -12.88 -13.03 16.56
C ALA A 182 -12.55 -13.57 17.96
N GLU A 183 -11.27 -13.55 18.35
CA GLU A 183 -10.81 -14.02 19.65
C GLU A 183 -11.02 -13.00 20.77
N ASN A 184 -10.75 -11.72 20.50
CA ASN A 184 -10.82 -10.62 21.45
C ASN A 184 -11.64 -9.45 20.85
N PRO A 185 -12.98 -9.56 20.87
CA PRO A 185 -13.86 -8.48 20.44
C PRO A 185 -13.53 -7.16 21.16
N LEU A 186 -13.60 -6.05 20.42
CA LEU A 186 -13.51 -4.73 21.04
C LEU A 186 -14.66 -4.55 22.04
N ASP A 187 -14.36 -3.95 23.20
CA ASP A 187 -15.40 -3.55 24.15
C ASP A 187 -16.35 -2.55 23.46
N HIS A 188 -17.65 -2.77 23.55
CA HIS A 188 -18.67 -1.86 23.01
C HIS A 188 -18.56 -0.42 23.56
N ASN A 189 -18.00 -0.27 24.78
CA ASN A 189 -17.74 1.03 25.40
C ASN A 189 -16.35 1.58 25.09
N PHE A 190 -15.53 0.86 24.33
CA PHE A 190 -14.23 1.35 23.91
C PHE A 190 -14.42 2.63 23.10
N ARG A 191 -13.69 3.66 23.51
CA ARG A 191 -13.64 4.96 22.83
C ARG A 191 -12.19 5.28 22.63
N ASN A 192 -11.76 5.30 21.36
CA ASN A 192 -10.47 5.82 21.01
C ASN A 192 -10.60 7.28 20.58
N SER A 193 -9.52 8.03 20.71
CA SER A 193 -9.49 9.41 20.25
C SER A 193 -8.13 9.76 19.70
N HIS A 194 -8.09 10.57 18.64
CA HIS A 194 -6.86 11.16 18.12
C HIS A 194 -5.82 10.08 17.75
N THR A 195 -6.25 9.00 17.10
CA THR A 195 -5.43 7.79 16.92
C THR A 195 -4.12 8.09 16.23
N ILE A 196 -4.18 8.82 15.11
CA ILE A 196 -3.00 9.19 14.33
C ILE A 196 -2.20 10.31 15.01
N ASP A 197 -2.88 11.31 15.59
CA ASP A 197 -2.21 12.42 16.27
C ASP A 197 -1.43 11.95 17.49
N ASN A 198 -1.95 11.00 18.26
CA ASN A 198 -1.27 10.40 19.40
C ASN A 198 -0.01 9.67 18.95
N PHE A 199 -0.12 8.85 17.90
CA PHE A 199 1.03 8.13 17.34
C PHE A 199 2.10 9.07 16.79
N LEU A 200 1.70 10.07 15.97
CA LEU A 200 2.61 11.07 15.44
C LEU A 200 3.19 11.98 16.53
N GLY A 201 2.45 12.21 17.62
CA GLY A 201 2.92 12.88 18.82
C GLY A 201 3.86 12.04 19.68
N GLY A 202 4.07 10.77 19.33
CA GLY A 202 4.99 9.87 20.00
C GLY A 202 4.41 9.22 21.26
N MET A 203 3.10 9.28 21.49
CA MET A 203 2.45 8.58 22.59
C MET A 203 2.59 7.06 22.41
N PRO A 204 2.88 6.29 23.48
CA PRO A 204 2.87 4.84 23.41
C PRO A 204 1.43 4.36 23.18
N ASP A 205 1.26 3.37 22.32
CA ASP A 205 0.03 2.60 22.16
C ASP A 205 0.35 1.11 22.28
N ASN A 206 -0.66 0.30 22.61
CA ASN A 206 -0.53 -1.15 22.73
C ASN A 206 -0.96 -1.87 21.43
N ALA A 207 -0.88 -1.17 20.29
CA ALA A 207 -1.35 -1.69 19.01
C ALA A 207 -0.21 -2.42 18.29
N ASP A 208 0.00 -3.67 18.70
CA ASP A 208 1.07 -4.56 18.22
C ASP A 208 0.65 -5.40 17.01
N SER A 209 -0.61 -5.29 16.58
CA SER A 209 -1.09 -6.04 15.42
C SER A 209 -0.29 -5.68 14.17
N PRO A 210 0.08 -6.67 13.33
CA PRO A 210 0.81 -6.41 12.09
C PRO A 210 0.11 -5.40 11.19
N ARG A 211 -1.23 -5.43 11.16
CA ARG A 211 -2.03 -4.53 10.32
C ARG A 211 -1.93 -3.08 10.79
N ALA A 212 -1.84 -2.88 12.11
CA ALA A 212 -1.55 -1.59 12.70
C ALA A 212 -0.14 -1.11 12.33
N ALA A 213 0.87 -1.98 12.45
CA ALA A 213 2.24 -1.66 12.08
C ALA A 213 2.37 -1.28 10.59
N PHE A 214 1.67 -1.97 9.69
CA PHE A 214 1.66 -1.62 8.28
C PHE A 214 1.06 -0.23 8.02
N SER A 215 -0.09 0.06 8.63
CA SER A 215 -0.75 1.37 8.51
C SER A 215 0.13 2.50 9.07
N LYS A 216 0.76 2.28 10.23
CA LYS A 216 1.72 3.20 10.86
C LYS A 216 2.92 3.45 9.94
N ALA A 217 3.50 2.42 9.34
CA ALA A 217 4.65 2.54 8.44
C ALA A 217 4.31 3.38 7.19
N ALA A 218 3.14 3.17 6.57
CA ALA A 218 2.69 3.95 5.42
C ALA A 218 2.46 5.43 5.78
N ILE A 219 1.84 5.71 6.93
CA ILE A 219 1.67 7.06 7.44
C ILE A 219 3.04 7.71 7.68
N LEU A 220 3.98 7.01 8.34
CA LEU A 220 5.33 7.55 8.56
C LEU A 220 6.04 7.85 7.24
N PHE A 221 5.91 6.97 6.24
CA PHE A 221 6.49 7.19 4.91
C PHE A 221 5.95 8.46 4.24
N GLU A 222 4.64 8.67 4.25
CA GLU A 222 4.03 9.91 3.77
C GLU A 222 4.55 11.11 4.55
N ARG A 223 4.42 11.08 5.89
CA ARG A 223 4.75 12.22 6.75
C ARG A 223 6.23 12.60 6.63
N ALA A 224 7.12 11.62 6.59
CA ALA A 224 8.55 11.83 6.39
C ALA A 224 8.84 12.56 5.08
N THR A 225 8.23 12.10 3.98
CA THR A 225 8.42 12.66 2.65
C THR A 225 8.09 14.15 2.59
N PHE A 226 6.94 14.54 3.15
CA PHE A 226 6.49 15.94 3.08
C PHE A 226 7.14 16.82 4.14
N THR A 227 7.38 16.31 5.36
CA THR A 227 8.03 17.08 6.42
C THR A 227 9.49 17.42 6.08
N GLY A 228 10.25 16.47 5.54
CA GLY A 228 11.64 16.72 5.12
C GLY A 228 11.71 17.81 4.04
N ARG A 229 10.83 17.73 3.04
CA ARG A 229 10.73 18.76 1.97
C ARG A 229 10.29 20.11 2.53
N GLN A 230 9.33 20.12 3.44
CA GLN A 230 8.84 21.35 4.07
C GLN A 230 9.95 22.07 4.83
N LEU A 231 10.72 21.35 5.66
CA LEU A 231 11.85 21.94 6.39
C LEU A 231 12.96 22.42 5.43
N LYS A 232 13.23 21.70 4.33
CA LYS A 232 14.19 22.14 3.31
C LYS A 232 13.76 23.45 2.64
N ASN A 233 12.46 23.62 2.40
CA ASN A 233 11.89 24.81 1.77
C ASN A 233 11.75 26.00 2.75
N ASP A 234 11.47 25.73 4.03
CA ASP A 234 11.36 26.74 5.08
C ASP A 234 12.19 26.34 6.32
N PRO A 235 13.52 26.53 6.29
CA PRO A 235 14.41 26.11 7.38
C PRO A 235 14.20 26.87 8.69
N ASN A 236 13.61 28.07 8.63
CA ASN A 236 13.48 28.97 9.78
C ASN A 236 12.14 28.80 10.52
N SER A 237 11.17 28.08 9.95
CA SER A 237 9.90 27.81 10.58
C SER A 237 10.05 26.94 11.83
N PRO A 238 9.69 27.44 13.03
CA PRO A 238 9.73 26.65 14.26
C PRO A 238 8.82 25.42 14.19
N LYS A 239 7.72 25.50 13.44
CA LYS A 239 6.80 24.38 13.22
C LYS A 239 7.48 23.29 12.40
N SER A 240 8.10 23.64 11.28
CA SER A 240 8.77 22.67 10.40
C SER A 240 9.96 22.00 11.08
N GLN A 241 10.72 22.74 11.89
CA GLN A 241 11.79 22.18 12.72
C GLN A 241 11.25 21.18 13.75
N LYS A 242 10.18 21.55 14.47
CA LYS A 242 9.53 20.68 15.45
C LYS A 242 8.99 19.41 14.79
N ASP A 243 8.24 19.54 13.71
CA ASP A 243 7.63 18.41 12.99
C ASP A 243 8.73 17.45 12.48
N PHE A 244 9.85 17.99 11.99
CA PHE A 244 11.02 17.19 11.62
C PHE A 244 11.61 16.44 12.81
N SER A 245 11.92 17.14 13.92
CA SER A 245 12.51 16.51 15.11
C SER A 245 11.65 15.41 15.72
N VAL A 246 10.32 15.58 15.67
CA VAL A 246 9.37 14.56 16.12
C VAL A 246 9.51 13.30 15.26
N LEU A 247 9.50 13.42 13.93
CA LEU A 247 9.65 12.26 13.04
C LEU A 247 11.06 11.64 13.10
N ASP A 248 12.09 12.48 13.23
CA ASP A 248 13.50 12.09 13.34
C ASP A 248 13.74 11.14 14.53
N THR A 249 12.95 11.29 15.60
CA THR A 249 12.93 10.45 16.80
C THR A 249 11.93 9.28 16.68
N LEU A 250 10.73 9.55 16.14
CA LEU A 250 9.65 8.57 16.08
C LEU A 250 9.97 7.40 15.13
N ILE A 251 10.55 7.67 13.96
CA ILE A 251 10.82 6.64 12.96
C ILE A 251 11.81 5.58 13.49
N PRO A 252 12.99 5.92 14.03
CA PRO A 252 13.90 4.92 14.61
C PRO A 252 13.28 4.14 15.77
N ARG A 253 12.49 4.82 16.62
CA ARG A 253 11.77 4.16 17.72
C ARG A 253 10.76 3.14 17.20
N PHE A 254 10.00 3.50 16.16
CA PHE A 254 9.06 2.61 15.52
C PHE A 254 9.78 1.41 14.88
N ILE A 255 10.85 1.64 14.11
CA ILE A 255 11.68 0.56 13.55
C ILE A 255 12.19 -0.38 14.66
N GLY A 256 12.67 0.16 15.78
CA GLY A 256 13.12 -0.62 16.93
C GLY A 256 12.03 -1.40 17.67
N SER A 257 10.75 -1.04 17.47
CA SER A 257 9.61 -1.77 18.02
C SER A 257 9.10 -2.90 17.12
N LEU A 258 9.51 -2.95 15.85
CA LEU A 258 9.11 -4.01 14.94
C LEU A 258 9.77 -5.34 15.35
N LEU A 259 8.98 -6.41 15.39
CA LEU A 259 9.52 -7.74 15.62
C LEU A 259 10.53 -8.11 14.51
N PRO A 260 11.65 -8.77 14.86
CA PRO A 260 12.56 -9.32 13.86
C PRO A 260 11.80 -10.22 12.89
N ILE A 261 12.17 -10.15 11.61
CA ILE A 261 11.55 -11.01 10.60
C ILE A 261 11.88 -12.47 10.91
N ASP A 262 10.84 -13.28 11.11
CA ASP A 262 10.95 -14.72 11.35
C ASP A 262 9.84 -15.47 10.60
N ARG A 263 10.17 -16.66 10.09
CA ARG A 263 9.21 -17.60 9.48
C ARG A 263 8.25 -18.20 10.51
N VAL A 264 8.65 -18.24 11.78
CA VAL A 264 7.86 -18.81 12.87
C VAL A 264 6.84 -17.81 13.42
N ASN A 265 7.01 -16.52 13.15
CA ASN A 265 6.07 -15.50 13.60
C ASN A 265 4.70 -15.67 12.93
N VAL A 266 3.64 -15.34 13.68
CA VAL A 266 2.24 -15.39 13.25
C VAL A 266 1.94 -14.60 11.96
N PRO A 267 2.48 -13.38 11.75
CA PRO A 267 2.24 -12.63 10.54
C PRO A 267 3.05 -13.24 9.40
N PRO A 268 2.50 -13.40 8.20
CA PRO A 268 3.26 -14.07 7.16
C PRO A 268 4.38 -13.19 6.58
N LEU A 269 5.39 -13.84 6.01
CA LEU A 269 6.75 -13.30 5.88
C LEU A 269 6.88 -12.02 5.03
N ASN A 270 6.23 -11.97 3.87
CA ASN A 270 6.12 -10.80 3.01
C ASN A 270 5.42 -9.61 3.71
N TYR A 271 4.49 -9.85 4.65
CA TYR A 271 3.85 -8.81 5.44
C TYR A 271 4.85 -8.18 6.41
N GLN A 272 5.66 -9.01 7.07
CA GLN A 272 6.78 -8.52 7.88
C GLN A 272 7.80 -7.75 7.01
N LEU A 273 8.09 -8.25 5.81
CA LEU A 273 9.02 -7.61 4.88
C LEU A 273 8.55 -6.22 4.43
N ILE A 274 7.29 -6.07 4.00
CA ILE A 274 6.78 -4.76 3.56
C ILE A 274 6.77 -3.76 4.71
N ILE A 275 6.35 -4.16 5.93
CA ILE A 275 6.33 -3.25 7.10
C ILE A 275 7.75 -2.73 7.39
N ASN A 276 8.72 -3.64 7.50
CA ASN A 276 10.10 -3.28 7.83
C ASN A 276 10.74 -2.42 6.74
N THR A 277 10.58 -2.80 5.47
CA THR A 277 11.16 -2.04 4.35
C THR A 277 10.51 -0.68 4.17
N LEU A 278 9.19 -0.56 4.37
CA LEU A 278 8.46 0.70 4.33
C LEU A 278 8.84 1.63 5.48
N ALA A 279 9.04 1.10 6.69
CA ALA A 279 9.51 1.87 7.83
C ALA A 279 10.93 2.42 7.60
N SER A 280 11.85 1.60 7.08
CA SER A 280 13.19 2.08 6.68
C SER A 280 13.11 3.09 5.53
N ALA A 281 12.18 2.92 4.60
CA ALA A 281 11.96 3.89 3.52
C ALA A 281 11.47 5.26 4.04
N ALA A 282 10.69 5.28 5.13
CA ALA A 282 10.32 6.53 5.79
C ALA A 282 11.56 7.29 6.30
N ASP A 283 12.54 6.58 6.88
CA ASP A 283 13.79 7.19 7.33
C ASP A 283 14.60 7.78 6.17
N ILE A 284 14.67 7.06 5.04
CA ILE A 284 15.27 7.56 3.80
C ILE A 284 14.58 8.86 3.37
N GLN A 285 13.24 8.86 3.28
CA GLN A 285 12.46 10.01 2.78
C GLN A 285 12.60 11.25 3.66
N LEU A 286 12.67 11.11 4.98
CA LEU A 286 12.83 12.24 5.91
C LEU A 286 14.14 12.99 5.64
N HIS A 287 15.22 12.23 5.39
CA HIS A 287 16.58 12.77 5.26
C HIS A 287 16.98 13.11 3.82
N LEU A 288 16.32 12.54 2.81
CA LEU A 288 16.66 12.70 1.40
C LEU A 288 16.84 14.17 0.96
N PRO A 289 16.00 15.14 1.37
CA PRO A 289 16.16 16.55 0.99
C PRO A 289 17.45 17.21 1.48
N PHE A 290 18.14 16.61 2.46
CA PHE A 290 19.36 17.13 3.07
C PHE A 290 20.61 16.32 2.69
N ALA A 291 20.47 15.33 1.79
CA ALA A 291 21.56 14.45 1.39
C ALA A 291 22.76 15.23 0.80
N SER A 292 22.53 16.35 0.13
CA SER A 292 23.62 17.17 -0.43
C SER A 292 24.30 18.09 0.59
N ASP A 293 23.64 18.43 1.71
CA ASP A 293 24.16 19.44 2.64
C ASP A 293 24.66 18.87 3.97
N LYS A 294 24.14 17.70 4.40
CA LYS A 294 24.38 17.15 5.74
C LYS A 294 24.91 15.71 5.67
N ILE A 295 26.16 15.52 6.09
CA ILE A 295 26.78 14.20 6.19
C ILE A 295 25.96 13.27 7.11
N SER A 296 25.43 13.77 8.23
CA SER A 296 24.58 12.96 9.13
C SER A 296 23.32 12.42 8.44
N SER A 297 22.69 13.22 7.58
CA SER A 297 21.52 12.77 6.80
C SER A 297 21.91 11.73 5.76
N ARG A 298 23.07 11.88 5.10
CA ARG A 298 23.61 10.85 4.19
C ARG A 298 23.86 9.53 4.89
N VAL A 299 24.50 9.56 6.06
CA VAL A 299 24.76 8.36 6.87
C VAL A 299 23.44 7.65 7.22
N ARG A 300 22.40 8.39 7.63
CA ARG A 300 21.07 7.82 7.92
C ARG A 300 20.45 7.16 6.69
N ILE A 301 20.43 7.87 5.55
CA ILE A 301 19.90 7.35 4.28
C ILE A 301 20.60 6.05 3.88
N LEU A 302 21.94 6.01 3.94
CA LEU A 302 22.72 4.84 3.55
C LEU A 302 22.51 3.66 4.49
N ASN A 303 22.43 3.90 5.80
CA ASN A 303 22.16 2.84 6.77
C ASN A 303 20.74 2.28 6.62
N ALA A 304 19.74 3.14 6.40
CA ALA A 304 18.37 2.71 6.15
C ALA A 304 18.24 1.92 4.84
N ALA A 305 18.89 2.38 3.76
CA ALA A 305 18.94 1.65 2.49
C ALA A 305 19.66 0.29 2.63
N LYS A 306 20.73 0.24 3.44
CA LYS A 306 21.44 -1.00 3.74
C LYS A 306 20.60 -1.97 4.54
N ALA A 307 19.82 -1.49 5.52
CA ALA A 307 18.87 -2.32 6.26
C ALA A 307 17.84 -2.96 5.32
N ILE A 308 17.29 -2.20 4.35
CA ILE A 308 16.39 -2.75 3.33
C ILE A 308 17.10 -3.83 2.50
N LEU A 309 18.33 -3.57 2.03
CA LEU A 309 19.10 -4.55 1.27
C LEU A 309 19.37 -5.83 2.08
N ASP A 310 19.65 -5.74 3.38
CA ASP A 310 19.86 -6.93 4.21
C ASP A 310 18.61 -7.79 4.33
N LEU A 311 17.43 -7.17 4.37
CA LEU A 311 16.16 -7.88 4.31
C LEU A 311 15.94 -8.54 2.93
N ILE A 312 16.29 -7.84 1.85
CA ILE A 312 16.21 -8.35 0.48
C ILE A 312 17.12 -9.57 0.30
N ASP A 313 18.40 -9.45 0.69
CA ASP A 313 19.40 -10.51 0.55
C ASP A 313 19.01 -11.75 1.38
N THR A 314 18.34 -11.56 2.53
CA THR A 314 17.93 -12.65 3.42
C THR A 314 16.63 -13.34 2.99
N TRP A 315 15.61 -12.56 2.61
CA TRP A 315 14.24 -13.06 2.47
C TRP A 315 13.71 -12.98 1.04
N GLY A 316 14.29 -12.12 0.19
CA GLY A 316 13.77 -11.83 -1.13
C GLY A 316 13.78 -13.01 -2.09
N HIS A 317 14.65 -14.01 -1.89
CA HIS A 317 14.77 -15.17 -2.79
C HIS A 317 13.88 -16.36 -2.41
N LEU A 318 13.06 -16.24 -1.37
CA LEU A 318 12.30 -17.36 -0.86
C LEU A 318 11.06 -17.65 -1.70
N PRO A 319 10.65 -18.92 -1.87
CA PRO A 319 9.43 -19.26 -2.60
C PRO A 319 8.17 -18.59 -2.04
N GLU A 320 8.13 -18.37 -0.73
CA GLU A 320 7.03 -17.66 -0.05
C GLU A 320 6.90 -16.18 -0.48
N MET A 321 7.88 -15.65 -1.21
CA MET A 321 7.87 -14.33 -1.83
C MET A 321 7.37 -14.33 -3.28
N GLU A 322 6.77 -15.42 -3.76
CA GLU A 322 6.21 -15.49 -5.12
C GLU A 322 5.24 -14.33 -5.41
N PHE A 323 4.44 -13.93 -4.42
CA PHE A 323 3.52 -12.79 -4.51
C PHE A 323 3.94 -11.68 -3.53
N LEU A 324 4.51 -10.62 -4.09
CA LEU A 324 4.92 -9.42 -3.37
C LEU A 324 3.86 -8.32 -3.46
N ASP A 325 3.76 -7.50 -2.41
CA ASP A 325 3.00 -6.27 -2.45
C ASP A 325 3.59 -5.32 -3.52
N PRO A 326 2.78 -4.74 -4.44
CA PRO A 326 3.28 -3.82 -5.45
C PRO A 326 4.07 -2.61 -4.90
N MET A 327 3.82 -2.19 -3.65
CA MET A 327 4.58 -1.16 -2.96
C MET A 327 6.08 -1.52 -2.87
N ILE A 328 6.43 -2.81 -2.80
CA ILE A 328 7.82 -3.29 -2.75
C ILE A 328 8.60 -2.85 -3.98
N ALA A 329 8.00 -2.87 -5.17
CA ALA A 329 8.70 -2.44 -6.39
C ALA A 329 9.16 -0.99 -6.29
N ILE A 330 8.35 -0.12 -5.67
CA ILE A 330 8.69 1.29 -5.46
C ILE A 330 9.77 1.43 -4.38
N ILE A 331 9.62 0.73 -3.25
CA ILE A 331 10.56 0.81 -2.13
C ILE A 331 11.95 0.30 -2.55
N TRP A 332 12.03 -0.84 -3.23
CA TRP A 332 13.31 -1.39 -3.70
C TRP A 332 13.94 -0.49 -4.77
N THR A 333 13.13 0.17 -5.60
CA THR A 333 13.63 1.19 -6.53
C THR A 333 14.25 2.37 -5.80
N LEU A 334 13.57 2.90 -4.78
CA LEU A 334 14.09 3.97 -3.92
C LEU A 334 15.42 3.55 -3.30
N THR A 335 15.52 2.32 -2.78
CA THR A 335 16.76 1.76 -2.23
C THR A 335 17.89 1.70 -3.26
N ALA A 336 17.61 1.19 -4.46
CA ALA A 336 18.60 1.12 -5.54
C ALA A 336 19.06 2.53 -5.97
N GLN A 337 18.14 3.48 -6.10
CA GLN A 337 18.43 4.87 -6.44
C GLN A 337 19.33 5.54 -5.40
N VAL A 338 19.08 5.32 -4.11
CA VAL A 338 19.96 5.82 -3.03
C VAL A 338 21.41 5.40 -3.26
N PHE A 339 21.65 4.12 -3.54
CA PHE A 339 22.99 3.60 -3.78
C PHE A 339 23.61 4.11 -5.09
N ILE A 340 22.81 4.22 -6.15
CA ILE A 340 23.26 4.75 -7.45
C ILE A 340 23.66 6.22 -7.30
N ASP A 341 22.81 7.04 -6.70
CA ASP A 341 23.07 8.46 -6.50
C ASP A 341 24.31 8.68 -5.63
N GLU A 342 24.48 7.85 -4.58
CA GLU A 342 25.69 7.91 -3.75
C GLU A 342 26.94 7.51 -4.53
N SER A 343 26.85 6.51 -5.41
CA SER A 343 27.97 6.11 -6.25
C SER A 343 28.43 7.19 -7.22
N VAL A 344 27.54 8.11 -7.59
CA VAL A 344 27.85 9.29 -8.41
C VAL A 344 28.48 10.37 -7.54
N ARG A 345 27.93 10.66 -6.36
CA ARG A 345 28.50 11.65 -5.42
C ARG A 345 29.94 11.31 -5.02
N LEU A 346 30.20 10.04 -4.69
CA LEU A 346 31.53 9.55 -4.32
C LEU A 346 32.57 9.57 -5.46
N GLN A 347 32.21 9.93 -6.69
CA GLN A 347 33.19 10.15 -7.77
C GLN A 347 33.95 11.46 -7.61
N TYR A 348 33.30 12.46 -7.00
CA TYR A 348 33.81 13.83 -6.94
C TYR A 348 34.16 14.29 -5.52
N GLU A 349 33.80 13.50 -4.51
CA GLU A 349 34.03 13.84 -3.11
C GLU A 349 35.34 13.28 -2.55
N ASP A 350 35.80 13.92 -1.47
CA ASP A 350 37.00 13.52 -0.74
C ASP A 350 36.86 12.08 -0.19
N PRO A 351 37.77 11.15 -0.55
CA PRO A 351 37.83 9.79 -0.01
C PRO A 351 37.88 9.70 1.52
N PHE A 352 38.19 10.80 2.22
CA PHE A 352 38.28 10.88 3.68
C PHE A 352 36.97 11.32 4.37
N ALA A 353 35.86 11.51 3.64
CA ALA A 353 34.57 11.71 4.27
C ALA A 353 34.18 10.48 5.13
N ASN A 354 33.77 10.70 6.39
CA ASN A 354 33.34 9.66 7.35
C ASN A 354 31.98 9.02 6.94
N LEU A 355 31.92 8.43 5.75
CA LEU A 355 30.75 7.75 5.20
C LEU A 355 30.84 6.24 5.50
N PRO A 356 29.70 5.56 5.67
CA PRO A 356 29.68 4.16 6.09
C PRO A 356 30.14 3.18 5.00
N PHE A 357 30.08 3.60 3.72
CA PHE A 357 30.33 2.71 2.58
C PHE A 357 31.14 3.42 1.49
N THR A 358 31.99 2.65 0.83
CA THR A 358 32.80 3.07 -0.32
C THR A 358 32.02 3.01 -1.64
N ARG A 359 32.50 3.70 -2.68
CA ARG A 359 31.88 3.68 -4.02
C ARG A 359 31.69 2.26 -4.57
N PRO A 360 32.68 1.35 -4.53
CA PRO A 360 32.49 -0.02 -5.00
C PRO A 360 31.40 -0.78 -4.22
N GLN A 361 31.28 -0.54 -2.91
CA GLN A 361 30.26 -1.18 -2.08
C GLN A 361 28.85 -0.74 -2.49
N VAL A 362 28.60 0.57 -2.63
CA VAL A 362 27.27 1.06 -3.03
C VAL A 362 26.89 0.63 -4.46
N LEU A 363 27.85 0.55 -5.39
CA LEU A 363 27.61 -0.05 -6.71
C LEU A 363 27.27 -1.54 -6.64
N ALA A 364 27.92 -2.29 -5.75
CA ALA A 364 27.58 -3.70 -5.54
C ALA A 364 26.18 -3.84 -4.92
N PHE A 365 25.82 -2.97 -3.98
CA PHE A 365 24.52 -2.95 -3.32
C PHE A 365 23.38 -2.70 -4.30
N SER A 366 23.48 -1.67 -5.16
CA SER A 366 22.48 -1.39 -6.19
C SER A 366 22.27 -2.57 -7.16
N LYS A 367 23.35 -3.25 -7.56
CA LYS A 367 23.26 -4.47 -8.39
C LYS A 367 22.53 -5.61 -7.70
N ARG A 368 22.77 -5.83 -6.40
CA ARG A 368 22.08 -6.88 -5.64
C ARG A 368 20.58 -6.60 -5.55
N VAL A 369 20.18 -5.38 -5.21
CA VAL A 369 18.76 -4.98 -5.22
C VAL A 369 18.12 -5.25 -6.59
N MET A 370 18.77 -4.80 -7.67
CA MET A 370 18.27 -4.99 -9.04
C MET A 370 18.15 -6.48 -9.41
N ASN A 371 19.09 -7.33 -9.02
CA ASN A 371 19.04 -8.77 -9.31
C ASN A 371 17.86 -9.46 -8.61
N VAL A 372 17.52 -9.05 -7.38
CA VAL A 372 16.34 -9.60 -6.68
C VAL A 372 15.05 -9.06 -7.28
N MET A 373 15.04 -7.80 -7.70
CA MET A 373 13.90 -7.26 -8.45
C MET A 373 13.66 -8.01 -9.77
N ASP A 374 14.72 -8.36 -10.50
CA ASP A 374 14.66 -9.16 -11.75
C ASP A 374 14.02 -10.54 -11.53
N SER A 375 14.12 -11.13 -10.33
CA SER A 375 13.54 -12.44 -10.03
C SER A 375 12.04 -12.40 -9.73
N HIS A 376 11.40 -11.23 -9.68
CA HIS A 376 9.97 -11.06 -9.36
C HIS A 376 9.23 -10.28 -10.47
N PRO A 377 8.97 -10.88 -11.64
CA PRO A 377 8.58 -10.16 -12.85
C PRO A 377 7.08 -9.82 -12.93
N PHE A 378 6.52 -9.11 -11.94
CA PHE A 378 5.18 -8.52 -12.08
C PHE A 378 5.24 -7.16 -12.79
N PRO A 379 4.14 -6.67 -13.41
CA PRO A 379 4.18 -5.54 -14.35
C PRO A 379 4.87 -4.28 -13.82
N LEU A 380 4.57 -3.88 -12.59
CA LEU A 380 5.20 -2.72 -11.97
C LEU A 380 6.69 -2.98 -11.68
N MET A 381 7.07 -4.15 -11.18
CA MET A 381 8.47 -4.51 -10.93
C MET A 381 9.30 -4.44 -12.21
N ILE A 382 8.80 -4.98 -13.33
CA ILE A 382 9.50 -4.94 -14.63
C ILE A 382 9.80 -3.48 -15.05
N LEU A 383 8.82 -2.58 -14.92
CA LEU A 383 8.99 -1.17 -15.24
C LEU A 383 10.03 -0.51 -14.34
N GLN A 384 9.99 -0.80 -13.05
CA GLN A 384 10.90 -0.26 -12.05
C GLN A 384 12.34 -0.74 -12.25
N VAL A 385 12.55 -2.03 -12.46
CA VAL A 385 13.86 -2.62 -12.81
C VAL A 385 14.47 -1.96 -14.03
N ALA A 386 13.69 -1.76 -15.09
CA ALA A 386 14.18 -1.13 -16.31
C ALA A 386 14.67 0.31 -16.06
N GLN A 387 14.02 1.04 -15.15
CA GLN A 387 14.47 2.38 -14.74
C GLN A 387 15.78 2.31 -13.94
N VAL A 388 15.86 1.41 -12.96
CA VAL A 388 17.07 1.20 -12.14
C VAL A 388 18.27 0.81 -13.01
N ARG A 389 18.07 -0.12 -13.96
CA ARG A 389 19.11 -0.59 -14.88
C ARG A 389 19.71 0.56 -15.70
N ARG A 390 18.85 1.39 -16.30
CA ARG A 390 19.28 2.58 -17.06
C ARG A 390 20.03 3.59 -16.19
N ALA A 391 19.61 3.79 -14.95
CA ALA A 391 20.28 4.70 -14.02
C ALA A 391 21.68 4.17 -13.65
N LEU A 392 21.80 2.87 -13.38
CA LEU A 392 23.06 2.22 -13.04
C LEU A 392 24.06 2.23 -14.21
N GLU A 393 23.59 1.99 -15.44
CA GLU A 393 24.40 2.10 -16.66
C GLU A 393 24.99 3.51 -16.81
N LYS A 394 24.18 4.56 -16.60
CA LYS A 394 24.65 5.95 -16.64
C LYS A 394 25.70 6.23 -15.56
N ALA A 395 25.45 5.80 -14.33
CA ALA A 395 26.36 6.03 -13.20
C ALA A 395 27.73 5.34 -13.37
N THR A 396 27.75 4.19 -14.06
CA THR A 396 28.99 3.44 -14.35
C THR A 396 29.71 3.96 -15.60
N ALA A 397 28.99 4.40 -16.63
CA ALA A 397 29.57 5.00 -17.83
C ALA A 397 30.31 6.33 -17.53
N GLY A 398 29.83 7.12 -16.57
CA GLY A 398 30.49 8.34 -16.11
C GLY A 398 31.87 8.16 -15.48
N SER A 399 32.30 6.92 -15.17
CA SER A 399 33.64 6.62 -14.67
C SER A 399 34.68 6.22 -15.73
N GLY A 400 34.32 6.30 -17.03
CA GLY A 400 35.19 5.95 -18.16
C GLY A 400 35.80 7.12 -18.93
N LEU A 401 35.68 8.35 -18.43
CA LEU A 401 36.31 9.58 -18.92
C LEU A 401 37.21 10.13 -17.82
#